data_AF-A0A101JAH9-F1
#
_entry.id   AF-A0A101JAH9-F1
#
_cell.length_a   1.000
_cell.length_b   1.000
_cell.length_c   1.000
_cell.angle_alpha   90.00
_cell.angle_beta   90.00
_cell.angle_gamma   90.00
#
_symmetry.space_group_name_H-M   'P 1'
#
loop_
_entity.id
_entity.type
_entity.pdbx_description
1 polymer ?
#
loop_
_entity_poly.entity_id
_entity_poly.type
_entity_poly.pdbx_seq_one_letter_code
_entity_poly.pdbx_strand_id
1 'polypeptide(L)'
;MHDPLPDPLAVLKLAADKAISEEQAATAMNWAARMTVDAWHEYADFWGQSRDDLLAMDRWLTLLGDSQMSLLDDAVSMVLGAESILEELYRESDSENPGRQARAIRTNRPRIHIR
;
A
#
# COMPACT_ATOMS: atom_id res chain seq x y z
N MET A 1 4.30 -16.16 -10.46
CA MET A 1 3.07 -16.29 -9.67
C MET A 1 2.51 -14.88 -9.57
N HIS A 2 1.35 -14.60 -10.15
CA HIS A 2 0.74 -13.28 -9.99
C HIS A 2 0.06 -13.26 -8.62
N ASP A 3 0.40 -12.29 -7.78
CA ASP A 3 -0.34 -12.08 -6.52
C ASP A 3 -1.82 -11.87 -6.88
N PRO A 4 -2.75 -12.59 -6.25
CA PRO A 4 -4.17 -12.42 -6.52
C PRO A 4 -4.55 -10.97 -6.24
N LEU A 5 -5.16 -10.31 -7.22
CA LEU A 5 -5.66 -8.95 -7.03
C LEU A 5 -6.78 -8.98 -5.98
N PRO A 6 -6.82 -8.00 -5.06
CA PRO A 6 -7.90 -7.90 -4.10
C PRO A 6 -9.23 -7.72 -4.82
N ASP A 7 -10.31 -8.25 -4.24
CA ASP A 7 -11.66 -8.15 -4.80
C ASP A 7 -12.03 -6.67 -5.01
N PRO A 8 -12.30 -6.23 -6.26
CA PRO A 8 -12.56 -4.83 -6.56
C PRO A 8 -13.77 -4.26 -5.80
N LEU A 9 -14.77 -5.07 -5.47
CA LEU A 9 -15.91 -4.60 -4.67
C LEU A 9 -15.52 -4.35 -3.21
N ALA A 10 -14.66 -5.20 -2.66
CA ALA A 10 -14.15 -5.04 -1.30
C ALA A 10 -13.22 -3.82 -1.20
N VAL A 11 -12.41 -3.57 -2.24
CA VAL A 11 -11.56 -2.36 -2.36
C VAL A 11 -12.43 -1.10 -2.35
N LEU A 12 -13.48 -1.04 -3.19
CA LEU A 12 -14.39 0.11 -3.24
C LEU A 12 -15.09 0.36 -1.91
N LYS A 13 -15.55 -0.71 -1.26
CA LYS A 13 -16.18 -0.60 0.06
C LYS A 13 -15.20 -0.05 1.10
N LEU A 14 -13.99 -0.59 1.17
CA LEU A 14 -12.98 -0.14 2.13
C LEU A 14 -12.56 1.32 1.88
N ALA A 15 -12.38 1.69 0.61
CA ALA A 15 -12.09 3.07 0.21
C ALA A 15 -13.17 4.04 0.70
N ALA A 16 -14.44 3.68 0.52
CA ALA A 16 -15.57 4.48 1.02
C ALA A 16 -15.63 4.52 2.55
N ASP A 17 -15.51 3.38 3.23
CA ASP A 17 -15.64 3.27 4.68
C ASP A 17 -14.52 4.01 5.43
N LYS A 18 -13.30 4.02 4.87
CA LYS A 18 -12.12 4.65 5.48
C LYS A 18 -11.77 6.03 4.89
N ALA A 19 -12.56 6.50 3.91
CA ALA A 19 -12.31 7.74 3.18
C ALA A 19 -10.88 7.83 2.59
N ILE A 20 -10.40 6.73 2.01
CA ILE A 20 -9.09 6.59 1.36
C ILE A 20 -9.26 6.33 -0.15
N SER A 21 -8.19 6.45 -0.93
CA SER A 21 -8.19 6.12 -2.35
C SER A 21 -8.32 4.61 -2.58
N GLU A 22 -8.81 4.21 -3.75
CA GLU A 22 -8.90 2.79 -4.14
C GLU A 22 -7.52 2.11 -4.16
N GLU A 23 -6.48 2.85 -4.56
CA GLU A 23 -5.09 2.35 -4.58
C GLU A 23 -4.55 2.11 -3.16
N GLN A 24 -4.83 3.04 -2.23
CA GLN A 24 -4.50 2.86 -0.82
C GLN A 24 -5.28 1.69 -0.21
N ALA A 25 -6.57 1.56 -0.52
CA ALA A 25 -7.40 0.46 -0.06
C ALA A 25 -6.90 -0.89 -0.58
N ALA A 26 -6.61 -1.01 -1.88
CA ALA A 26 -6.05 -2.24 -2.45
C ALA A 26 -4.70 -2.60 -1.82
N THR A 27 -3.85 -1.61 -1.58
CA THR A 27 -2.55 -1.80 -0.92
C THR A 27 -2.73 -2.26 0.53
N ALA A 28 -3.64 -1.63 1.28
CA ALA A 28 -3.95 -2.01 2.66
C ALA A 28 -4.51 -3.43 2.76
N MET A 29 -5.37 -3.85 1.83
CA MET A 29 -5.88 -5.23 1.79
C MET A 29 -4.77 -6.25 1.55
N ASN A 30 -3.83 -5.95 0.66
CA ASN A 30 -2.66 -6.82 0.43
C ASN A 30 -1.76 -6.91 1.67
N TRP A 31 -1.54 -5.79 2.37
CA TRP A 31 -0.78 -5.77 3.62
C TRP A 31 -1.47 -6.55 4.73
N ALA A 32 -2.79 -6.36 4.90
CA ALA A 32 -3.57 -7.12 5.88
C ALA A 32 -3.50 -8.63 5.61
N ALA A 33 -3.57 -9.05 4.35
CA ALA A 33 -3.41 -10.46 3.97
C ALA A 33 -2.01 -10.99 4.34
N ARG A 34 -0.95 -10.22 4.10
CA ARG A 34 0.42 -10.60 4.51
C ARG A 34 0.57 -10.71 6.02
N MET A 35 0.12 -9.70 6.76
CA MET A 35 0.16 -9.71 8.23
C MET A 35 -0.59 -10.90 8.81
N THR A 36 -1.71 -11.28 8.18
CA THR A 36 -2.49 -12.44 8.57
C THR A 36 -1.73 -13.76 8.37
N VAL A 37 -1.03 -13.90 7.24
CA VAL A 37 -0.18 -15.07 6.96
C VAL A 37 1.01 -15.13 7.92
N ASP A 38 1.66 -14.00 8.20
CA ASP A 38 2.77 -13.94 9.13
C ASP A 38 2.33 -14.32 10.56
N ALA A 39 1.19 -13.79 11.01
CA ALA A 39 0.60 -14.15 12.30
C ALA A 39 0.22 -15.65 12.38
N TRP A 40 -0.26 -16.24 11.28
CA TRP A 40 -0.47 -17.68 11.20
C TRP A 40 0.83 -18.46 11.34
N HIS A 41 1.91 -18.05 10.66
CA HIS A 41 3.20 -18.72 10.76
C HIS A 41 3.75 -18.70 12.18
N GLU A 42 3.66 -17.56 12.87
CA GLU A 42 4.08 -17.45 14.28
C GLU A 42 3.25 -18.36 15.19
N TYR A 43 1.93 -18.39 14.99
CA TYR A 43 1.05 -19.30 15.73
C TYR A 43 1.40 -20.77 15.45
N ALA A 44 1.60 -21.14 14.19
CA ALA A 44 1.93 -22.50 13.78
C ALA A 44 3.26 -22.95 14.39
N ASP A 45 4.29 -22.10 14.35
CA ASP A 45 5.58 -22.37 14.98
C ASP A 45 5.45 -22.60 16.49
N PHE A 46 4.70 -21.73 17.17
CA PHE A 46 4.51 -21.81 18.61
C PHE A 46 3.83 -23.12 19.04
N TRP A 47 2.86 -23.59 18.26
CA TRP A 47 2.11 -24.81 18.55
C TRP A 47 2.66 -26.07 17.86
N GLY A 48 3.77 -25.96 17.11
CA GLY A 48 4.34 -27.07 16.35
C GLY A 48 3.44 -27.58 15.22
N GLN A 49 2.60 -26.72 14.66
CA GLN A 49 1.75 -27.03 13.50
C GLN A 49 2.49 -26.76 12.19
N SER A 50 2.01 -27.37 11.10
CA SER A 50 2.54 -27.08 9.77
C SER A 50 2.07 -25.70 9.29
N ARG A 51 3.00 -24.85 8.87
CA ARG A 51 2.70 -23.54 8.26
C ARG A 51 1.86 -23.66 6.99
N ASP A 52 2.02 -24.76 6.25
CA ASP A 52 1.31 -24.99 4.98
C ASP A 52 -0.05 -25.69 5.17
N ASP A 53 -0.48 -25.95 6.41
CA ASP A 53 -1.80 -26.54 6.67
C ASP A 53 -2.91 -25.48 6.51
N LEU A 54 -3.39 -25.36 5.28
CA LEU A 54 -4.44 -24.42 4.90
C LEU A 54 -5.76 -24.65 5.66
N LEU A 55 -6.07 -25.89 6.07
CA LEU A 55 -7.29 -26.17 6.83
C LEU A 55 -7.15 -25.71 8.29
N ALA A 56 -5.96 -25.85 8.87
CA ALA A 56 -5.68 -25.32 10.20
C ALA A 56 -5.65 -23.79 10.20
N MET A 57 -5.06 -23.18 9.17
CA MET A 57 -5.08 -21.73 8.97
C MET A 57 -6.51 -21.19 8.85
N ASP A 58 -7.36 -21.81 8.02
CA ASP A 58 -8.76 -21.39 7.85
C ASP A 58 -9.55 -21.47 9.17
N ARG A 59 -9.41 -22.56 9.92
CA ARG A 59 -10.01 -22.67 11.27
C ARG A 59 -9.50 -21.60 12.21
N TRP A 60 -8.19 -21.35 12.22
CA TRP A 60 -7.59 -20.31 13.06
C TRP A 60 -8.11 -18.91 12.67
N LEU A 61 -8.28 -18.63 11.38
CA LEU A 61 -8.87 -17.38 10.90
C LEU A 61 -10.30 -17.20 11.37
N THR A 62 -11.12 -18.25 11.37
CA THR A 62 -12.49 -18.14 11.90
C THR A 62 -12.53 -17.83 13.40
N LEU A 63 -11.49 -18.21 14.15
CA LEU A 63 -11.37 -17.92 15.59
C LEU A 63 -10.93 -16.47 15.86
N LEU A 64 -10.26 -15.82 14.91
CA LEU A 64 -9.82 -14.42 15.05
C LEU A 64 -10.97 -13.42 15.09
N GLY A 65 -12.11 -13.70 14.44
CA GLY A 65 -13.29 -12.84 14.47
C GLY A 65 -12.96 -11.37 14.22
N ASP A 66 -13.31 -10.49 15.18
CA ASP A 66 -13.09 -9.05 15.12
C ASP A 66 -11.62 -8.63 14.99
N SER A 67 -10.66 -9.48 15.37
CA SER A 67 -9.23 -9.19 15.20
C SER A 67 -8.82 -9.07 13.73
N GLN A 68 -9.57 -9.66 12.79
CA GLN A 68 -9.32 -9.45 11.35
C GLN A 68 -9.56 -7.99 10.94
N MET A 69 -10.56 -7.33 11.54
CA MET A 69 -10.82 -5.90 11.30
C MET A 69 -9.71 -5.03 11.89
N SER A 70 -9.15 -5.42 13.04
CA SER A 70 -7.98 -4.73 13.61
C SER A 70 -6.77 -4.78 12.69
N LEU A 71 -6.47 -5.96 12.12
CA LEU A 71 -5.35 -6.10 11.17
C LEU A 71 -5.54 -5.26 9.90
N LEU A 72 -6.78 -5.13 9.43
CA LEU A 72 -7.11 -4.26 8.32
C LEU A 72 -6.91 -2.78 8.67
N ASP A 73 -7.32 -2.37 9.87
CA ASP A 73 -7.16 -1.00 10.36
C ASP A 73 -5.69 -0.64 10.59
N ASP A 74 -4.89 -1.59 11.08
CA ASP A 74 -3.44 -1.45 11.23
C ASP A 74 -2.78 -1.29 9.85
N ALA A 75 -3.18 -2.11 8.87
CA ALA A 75 -2.67 -2.01 7.51
C ALA A 75 -3.03 -0.68 6.84
N VAL A 76 -4.26 -0.18 7.01
CA VAL A 76 -4.67 1.15 6.53
C VAL A 76 -3.80 2.24 7.17
N SER A 77 -3.58 2.17 8.48
CA SER A 77 -2.75 3.13 9.22
C SER A 77 -1.30 3.14 8.72
N MET A 78 -0.73 1.97 8.42
CA MET A 78 0.59 1.85 7.83
C MET A 78 0.68 2.50 6.44
N VAL A 79 -0.32 2.27 5.59
CA VAL A 79 -0.34 2.83 4.22
C VAL A 79 -0.41 4.36 4.27
N LEU A 80 -1.30 4.91 5.11
CA LEU A 80 -1.41 6.36 5.30
C LEU A 80 -0.12 6.96 5.88
N GLY A 81 0.50 6.28 6.85
CA GLY A 81 1.78 6.71 7.42
C GLY A 81 2.92 6.72 6.40
N ALA A 82 2.99 5.73 5.52
CA ALA A 82 4.01 5.66 4.48
C ALA A 82 3.90 6.82 3.48
N GLU A 83 2.70 7.21 3.10
CA GLU A 83 2.48 8.35 2.20
C GLU A 83 2.89 9.67 2.85
N SER A 84 2.57 9.86 4.14
CA SER A 84 3.01 11.04 4.89
C SER A 84 4.54 11.17 4.93
N ILE A 85 5.26 10.05 5.10
CA ILE A 85 6.73 10.04 5.09
C ILE A 85 7.26 10.37 3.70
N LEU A 86 6.67 9.82 2.64
CA LEU A 86 7.06 10.12 1.27
C LEU A 86 6.86 11.61 0.95
N GLU A 87 5.71 12.19 1.33
CA GLU A 87 5.47 13.61 1.16
C GLU A 87 6.48 14.48 1.91
N GLU A 88 6.85 14.11 3.13
CA GLU A 88 7.86 14.82 3.93
C GLU A 88 9.23 14.77 3.24
N LEU A 89 9.66 13.59 2.79
CA LEU A 89 10.91 13.41 2.04
C LEU A 89 10.93 14.23 0.75
N TYR A 90 9.82 14.32 0.01
CA TYR A 90 9.72 15.15 -1.18
C TYR A 90 9.83 16.64 -0.85
N ARG A 91 9.15 17.12 0.21
CA ARG A 91 9.24 18.52 0.65
C ARG A 91 10.65 18.88 1.12
N GLU A 92 11.33 17.98 1.84
CA GLU A 92 12.72 18.16 2.24
C GLU A 92 13.64 18.27 1.02
N SER A 93 13.48 17.38 0.04
CA SER A 93 14.27 17.40 -1.20
C SER A 93 14.08 18.68 -2.05
N ASP A 94 12.87 19.25 -2.05
CA ASP A 94 12.57 20.53 -2.71
C ASP A 94 13.17 21.72 -1.93
N SER A 95 13.20 21.63 -0.60
CA SER A 95 13.76 22.66 0.29
C SER A 95 15.30 22.68 0.30
N GLU A 96 15.96 21.56 -0.01
CA GLU A 96 17.41 21.47 -0.20
C GLU A 96 17.85 22.00 -1.59
N ASN A 97 16.91 22.22 -2.52
CA ASN A 97 17.17 22.79 -3.85
C ASN A 97 16.21 23.96 -4.21
N PRO A 98 16.19 25.07 -3.45
CA PRO A 98 15.29 26.20 -3.72
C PRO A 98 15.64 27.00 -5.00
N GLY A 99 16.65 26.55 -5.77
CA GLY A 99 17.23 27.26 -6.92
C GLY A 99 16.92 26.70 -8.31
N ARG A 100 16.25 25.55 -8.44
CA ARG A 100 15.95 24.98 -9.76
C ARG A 100 14.65 25.54 -10.34
N GLN A 101 14.59 26.87 -10.47
CA GLN A 101 13.64 27.50 -11.40
C GLN A 101 13.80 26.82 -12.75
N ALA A 102 12.71 26.26 -13.28
CA ALA A 102 12.65 25.72 -14.62
C ALA A 102 13.15 26.81 -15.59
N ARG A 103 14.41 26.72 -16.01
CA ARG A 103 14.94 27.61 -17.04
C ARG A 103 14.13 27.32 -18.29
N ALA A 104 13.31 28.29 -18.71
CA ALA A 104 12.64 28.26 -19.99
C ALA A 104 13.68 27.88 -21.06
N ILE A 105 13.51 26.71 -21.66
CA ILE A 105 14.31 26.28 -22.80
C ILE A 105 14.07 27.34 -23.88
N ARG A 106 15.04 28.24 -24.09
CA ARG A 106 15.02 29.15 -25.23
C ARG A 106 15.15 28.29 -26.48
N THR A 107 14.02 27.94 -27.07
CA THR A 107 13.97 27.43 -28.43
C THR A 107 14.38 28.59 -29.35
N ASN A 108 15.68 28.69 -29.66
CA ASN A 108 16.15 29.52 -30.76
C ASN A 108 15.55 28.96 -32.05
N ARG A 109 14.39 29.48 -32.48
CA ARG A 109 13.83 29.17 -33.79
C ARG A 109 14.79 29.75 -34.85
N PRO A 110 15.38 28.95 -35.74
CA PRO A 110 16.10 29.49 -36.88
C PRO A 110 15.09 30.22 -37.79
N ARG A 111 15.30 31.53 -37.99
CA ARG A 111 14.59 32.29 -39.02
C ARG A 111 15.15 31.90 -40.37
N ILE A 112 14.53 30.92 -41.03
CA ILE A 112 14.82 30.59 -42.42
C ILE A 112 14.16 31.68 -43.28
N HIS A 113 14.98 32.49 -43.96
CA HIS A 113 14.52 33.34 -45.05
C HIS A 113 14.44 32.48 -46.32
N ILE A 114 13.23 32.31 -46.83
CA ILE A 114 13.00 31.77 -48.17
C ILE A 114 12.99 32.97 -49.12
N ARG A 115 13.89 32.93 -50.11
CA ARG A 115 13.93 33.90 -51.23
C ARG A 115 12.83 33.61 -52.24
#